data_AF-A0A3D8J1V6-F1
#
_entry.id   AF-A0A3D8J1V6-F1
#
_cell.length_a   1.000
_cell.length_b   1.000
_cell.length_c   1.000
_cell.angle_alpha   90.00
_cell.angle_beta   90.00
_cell.angle_gamma   90.00
#
_symmetry.space_group_name_H-M   'P 1'
#
loop_
_entity.id
_entity.type
_entity.pdbx_description
1 polymer ?
#
loop_
_entity_poly.entity_id
_entity_poly.type
_entity_poly.pdbx_seq_one_letter_code
_entity_poly.pdbx_strand_id
1 'polypeptide(L)'
;MLKRFVYFSCCLVCAFGLNSIDKDIQKNQAKIQKTIKEQNRINAKIQKLGEDIAEQNNQINVLVGKIQVLEKEIEDNQARFSEQQTQLKKMQEQSKILQDRDIQIQKQITTIITQELAFRVIANRKQLNNPEDLILEDLFHTLSKNVQNQITSLTQEKRVIGEEIIKISSEILELQSLLKEQTTKREQYSLGIKKRNTMIAKFQKDMETYNQKLTQIARERENLDEILQKLNIKKFDMEEKAKKQALAKQESKKSTQKLNAPLEVKQLGSSYRKVSTIAYKGKKTIAPLDNYRIEQRFGEYFDPVYKLKVFNESLVLSPQTPNANVKNVLDGKVVFAKNTPMLKKVVIIEHANSMHTIYAHLDKIAPTVRPGLRVPKGYVIGKVDDKLNFEVTLKDRHINPLELIKR
;
A
#
# COMPACT_ATOMS: atom_id res chain seq x y z
N MET A 1 57.26 30.85 -68.56
CA MET A 1 55.93 30.81 -67.92
C MET A 1 55.67 29.41 -67.36
N LEU A 2 54.83 29.28 -66.35
CA LEU A 2 54.46 28.08 -65.57
C LEU A 2 55.46 27.58 -64.52
N LYS A 3 55.20 27.95 -63.25
CA LYS A 3 55.31 27.09 -62.05
C LYS A 3 54.85 27.87 -60.81
N ARG A 4 53.52 28.04 -60.64
CA ARG A 4 52.89 28.49 -59.39
C ARG A 4 51.44 28.03 -59.39
N PHE A 5 51.16 26.82 -58.93
CA PHE A 5 49.84 26.42 -58.43
C PHE A 5 50.00 25.00 -57.86
N VAL A 6 50.01 24.84 -56.53
CA VAL A 6 49.63 23.60 -55.79
C VAL A 6 49.52 23.88 -54.28
N TYR A 7 50.14 24.91 -53.72
CA TYR A 7 50.12 25.14 -52.25
C TYR A 7 48.93 25.99 -51.74
N PHE A 8 47.67 25.58 -51.97
CA PHE A 8 46.55 26.25 -51.29
C PHE A 8 45.35 25.37 -50.88
N SER A 9 45.36 24.05 -51.10
CA SER A 9 44.16 23.22 -50.82
C SER A 9 44.14 22.54 -49.43
N CYS A 10 45.26 22.44 -48.71
CA CYS A 10 45.31 21.63 -47.47
C CYS A 10 45.10 22.42 -46.15
N CYS A 11 44.76 23.71 -46.18
CA CYS A 11 44.51 24.50 -44.95
C CYS A 11 43.04 24.69 -44.57
N LEU A 12 42.09 24.41 -45.46
CA LEU A 12 40.67 24.65 -45.16
C LEU A 12 39.99 23.47 -44.45
N VAL A 13 40.51 22.25 -44.53
CA VAL A 13 39.79 21.05 -44.05
C VAL A 13 39.81 20.93 -42.51
N CYS A 14 40.80 21.51 -41.81
CA CYS A 14 40.90 21.35 -40.36
C CYS A 14 40.02 22.34 -39.56
N ALA A 15 39.74 23.53 -40.10
CA ALA A 15 38.92 24.53 -39.40
C ALA A 15 37.41 24.17 -39.36
N PHE A 16 36.92 23.46 -40.37
CA PHE A 16 35.51 23.00 -40.41
C PHE A 16 35.22 21.85 -39.43
N GLY A 17 36.22 21.05 -39.06
CA GLY A 17 36.05 19.90 -38.15
C GLY A 17 35.92 20.26 -36.67
N LEU A 18 36.57 21.35 -36.22
CA LEU A 18 36.46 21.84 -34.83
C LEU A 18 35.09 22.48 -34.57
N ASN A 19 34.61 23.27 -35.54
CA ASN A 19 33.34 23.99 -35.44
C ASN A 19 32.12 23.04 -35.42
N SER A 20 32.20 21.87 -36.06
CA SER A 20 31.12 20.87 -36.02
C SER A 20 31.08 20.12 -34.69
N ILE A 21 32.25 19.80 -34.11
CA ILE A 21 32.35 19.09 -32.83
C ILE A 21 31.93 19.98 -31.66
N ASP A 22 32.22 21.27 -31.71
CA ASP A 22 31.72 22.23 -30.71
C ASP A 22 30.19 22.33 -30.71
N LYS A 23 29.56 22.29 -31.89
CA LYS A 23 28.11 22.23 -32.02
C LYS A 23 27.53 20.93 -31.46
N ASP A 24 28.17 19.79 -31.70
CA ASP A 24 27.73 18.50 -31.15
C ASP A 24 27.89 18.40 -29.64
N ILE A 25 28.98 18.96 -29.08
CA ILE A 25 29.19 19.08 -27.63
C ILE A 25 28.10 19.97 -27.02
N GLN A 26 27.84 21.15 -27.57
CA GLN A 26 26.76 22.04 -27.08
C GLN A 26 25.38 21.36 -27.16
N LYS A 27 25.09 20.66 -28.26
CA LYS A 27 23.83 19.93 -28.44
C LYS A 27 23.66 18.81 -27.40
N ASN A 28 24.71 18.05 -27.12
CA ASN A 28 24.67 16.98 -26.12
C ASN A 28 24.64 17.53 -24.69
N GLN A 29 25.33 18.65 -24.39
CA GLN A 29 25.18 19.36 -23.11
C GLN A 29 23.75 19.88 -22.91
N ALA A 30 23.12 20.43 -23.95
CA ALA A 30 21.72 20.85 -23.91
C ALA A 30 20.76 19.66 -23.70
N LYS A 31 21.03 18.50 -24.33
CA LYS A 31 20.28 17.26 -24.08
C LYS A 31 20.44 16.80 -22.63
N ILE A 32 21.64 16.78 -22.07
CA ILE A 32 21.87 16.44 -20.65
C ILE A 32 21.10 17.38 -19.74
N GLN A 33 21.13 18.69 -19.98
CA GLN A 33 20.34 19.64 -19.19
C GLN A 33 18.83 19.37 -19.31
N LYS A 34 18.34 18.97 -20.49
CA LYS A 34 16.95 18.54 -20.67
C LYS A 34 16.64 17.25 -19.90
N THR A 35 17.52 16.25 -19.96
CA THR A 35 17.40 14.98 -19.22
C THR A 35 17.45 15.21 -17.70
N ILE A 36 18.29 16.12 -17.19
CA ILE A 36 18.33 16.53 -15.78
C ILE A 36 17.01 17.21 -15.38
N LYS A 37 16.47 18.10 -16.21
CA LYS A 37 15.15 18.70 -15.96
C LYS A 37 14.04 17.65 -15.93
N GLU A 38 14.10 16.66 -16.80
CA GLU A 38 13.14 15.55 -16.84
C GLU A 38 13.27 14.63 -15.63
N GLN A 39 14.49 14.29 -15.23
CA GLN A 39 14.78 13.56 -13.99
C GLN A 39 14.26 14.31 -12.77
N ASN A 40 14.51 15.62 -12.67
CA ASN A 40 13.99 16.44 -11.57
C ASN A 40 12.46 16.49 -11.57
N ARG A 41 11.82 16.57 -12.74
CA ARG A 41 10.35 16.48 -12.85
C ARG A 41 9.83 15.11 -12.40
N ILE A 42 10.52 14.02 -12.74
CA ILE A 42 10.15 12.68 -12.31
C ILE A 42 10.40 12.49 -10.81
N ASN A 43 11.51 12.99 -10.27
CA ASN A 43 11.77 13.00 -8.84
C ASN A 43 10.69 13.79 -8.09
N ALA A 44 10.25 14.94 -8.60
CA ALA A 44 9.13 15.68 -8.02
C ALA A 44 7.81 14.88 -8.11
N LYS A 45 7.57 14.16 -9.22
CA LYS A 45 6.42 13.24 -9.33
C LYS A 45 6.51 12.07 -8.35
N ILE A 46 7.70 11.53 -8.09
CA ILE A 46 7.95 10.45 -7.13
C ILE A 46 7.78 10.96 -5.70
N GLN A 47 8.27 12.17 -5.40
CA GLN A 47 8.05 12.80 -4.11
C GLN A 47 6.55 13.01 -3.86
N LYS A 48 5.84 13.59 -4.84
CA LYS A 48 4.39 13.75 -4.77
C LYS A 48 3.68 12.40 -4.64
N LEU A 49 4.12 11.38 -5.39
CA LEU A 49 3.60 10.02 -5.23
C LEU A 49 3.89 9.47 -3.84
N GLY A 50 5.04 9.77 -3.25
CA GLY A 50 5.39 9.40 -1.87
C GLY A 50 4.49 10.07 -0.84
N GLU A 51 4.15 11.35 -1.05
CA GLU A 51 3.17 12.10 -0.26
C GLU A 51 1.76 11.50 -0.43
N ASP A 52 1.32 11.26 -1.67
CA ASP A 52 0.05 10.60 -1.99
C ASP A 52 -0.02 9.18 -1.39
N ILE A 53 1.10 8.44 -1.40
CA ILE A 53 1.25 7.13 -0.77
C ILE A 53 1.15 7.25 0.74
N ALA A 54 1.79 8.24 1.36
CA ALA A 54 1.69 8.45 2.80
C ALA A 54 0.24 8.74 3.21
N GLU A 55 -0.46 9.57 2.44
CA GLU A 55 -1.87 9.88 2.65
C GLU A 55 -2.76 8.64 2.44
N GLN A 56 -2.58 7.92 1.33
CA GLN A 56 -3.32 6.69 1.05
C GLN A 56 -3.02 5.57 2.03
N ASN A 57 -1.79 5.48 2.53
CA ASN A 57 -1.39 4.52 3.56
C ASN A 57 -2.05 4.88 4.90
N ASN A 58 -2.18 6.17 5.22
CA ASN A 58 -2.99 6.62 6.36
C ASN A 58 -4.46 6.22 6.16
N GLN A 59 -5.04 6.44 4.98
CA GLN A 59 -6.40 6.00 4.66
C GLN A 59 -6.57 4.48 4.77
N ILE A 60 -5.59 3.70 4.30
CA ILE A 60 -5.55 2.24 4.46
C ILE A 60 -5.47 1.85 5.93
N ASN A 61 -4.62 2.51 6.73
CA ASN A 61 -4.48 2.21 8.16
C ASN A 61 -5.79 2.49 8.92
N VAL A 62 -6.47 3.61 8.62
CA VAL A 62 -7.80 3.90 9.17
C VAL A 62 -8.80 2.83 8.74
N LEU A 63 -8.78 2.42 7.46
CA LEU A 63 -9.66 1.38 6.94
C LEU A 63 -9.38 0.02 7.59
N VAL A 64 -8.10 -0.33 7.80
CA VAL A 64 -7.67 -1.56 8.48
C VAL A 64 -8.15 -1.57 9.92
N GLY A 65 -8.02 -0.45 10.65
CA GLY A 65 -8.55 -0.34 12.00
C GLY A 65 -10.07 -0.58 12.04
N LYS A 66 -10.83 0.02 11.11
CA LYS A 66 -12.28 -0.22 10.98
C LYS A 66 -12.60 -1.68 10.65
N ILE A 67 -11.84 -2.29 9.74
CA ILE A 67 -11.98 -3.70 9.36
C ILE A 67 -11.71 -4.61 10.55
N GLN A 68 -10.68 -4.35 11.37
CA GLN A 68 -10.34 -5.15 12.55
C GLN A 68 -11.42 -5.08 13.64
N VAL A 69 -12.01 -3.90 13.85
CA VAL A 69 -13.13 -3.76 14.78
C VAL A 69 -14.33 -4.56 14.27
N LEU A 70 -14.68 -4.44 12.99
CA LEU A 70 -15.76 -5.21 12.39
C LEU A 70 -15.49 -6.71 12.40
N GLU A 71 -14.26 -7.14 12.13
CA GLU A 71 -13.84 -8.54 12.16
C GLU A 71 -14.09 -9.15 13.53
N LYS A 72 -13.64 -8.46 14.58
CA LYS A 72 -13.82 -8.89 15.96
C LYS A 72 -15.31 -8.94 16.34
N GLU A 73 -16.08 -7.90 16.00
CA GLU A 73 -17.53 -7.90 16.23
C GLU A 73 -18.24 -9.06 15.52
N ILE A 74 -17.80 -9.40 14.30
CA ILE A 74 -18.34 -10.50 13.50
C ILE A 74 -17.97 -11.86 14.09
N GLU A 75 -16.72 -12.04 14.53
CA GLU A 75 -16.23 -13.27 15.17
C GLU A 75 -16.93 -13.51 16.51
N ASP A 76 -16.95 -12.51 17.38
CA ASP A 76 -17.57 -12.58 18.71
C ASP A 76 -19.09 -12.89 18.61
N ASN A 77 -19.74 -12.48 17.52
CA ASN A 77 -21.18 -12.68 17.28
C ASN A 77 -21.49 -13.83 16.30
N GLN A 78 -20.50 -14.58 15.83
CA GLN A 78 -20.74 -15.60 14.78
C GLN A 78 -21.67 -16.72 15.25
N ALA A 79 -21.42 -17.26 16.45
CA ALA A 79 -22.23 -18.32 17.03
C ALA A 79 -23.67 -17.85 17.29
N ARG A 80 -23.80 -16.67 17.91
CA ARG A 80 -25.10 -16.05 18.20
C ARG A 80 -25.89 -15.76 16.92
N PHE A 81 -25.25 -15.25 15.87
CA PHE A 81 -25.88 -15.01 14.58
C PHE A 81 -26.43 -16.32 13.96
N SER A 82 -25.66 -17.41 14.02
CA SER A 82 -26.10 -18.72 13.52
C SER A 82 -27.27 -19.29 14.33
N GLU A 83 -27.24 -19.11 15.65
CA GLU A 83 -28.34 -19.46 16.54
C GLU A 83 -29.61 -18.66 16.21
N GLN A 84 -29.49 -17.34 16.05
CA GLN A 84 -30.58 -16.44 15.67
C GLN A 84 -31.20 -16.82 14.32
N GLN A 85 -30.41 -17.22 13.32
CA GLN A 85 -30.95 -17.73 12.06
C GLN A 85 -31.74 -19.03 12.23
N THR A 86 -31.27 -19.92 13.10
CA THR A 86 -31.94 -21.19 13.38
C THR A 86 -33.25 -20.96 14.14
N GLN A 87 -33.23 -20.07 15.13
CA GLN A 87 -34.43 -19.64 15.88
C GLN A 87 -35.45 -19.01 14.95
N LEU A 88 -35.03 -18.09 14.06
CA LEU A 88 -35.93 -17.46 13.09
C LEU A 88 -36.65 -18.50 12.23
N LYS A 89 -35.93 -19.50 11.70
CA LYS A 89 -36.54 -20.58 10.89
C LYS A 89 -37.56 -21.38 11.69
N LYS A 90 -37.24 -21.74 12.94
CA LYS A 90 -38.17 -22.48 13.81
C LYS A 90 -39.43 -21.66 14.10
N MET A 91 -39.28 -20.37 14.37
CA MET A 91 -40.41 -19.47 14.65
C MET A 91 -41.27 -19.24 13.41
N GLN A 92 -40.67 -19.11 12.22
CA GLN A 92 -41.39 -19.02 10.96
C GLN A 92 -42.22 -20.29 10.68
N GLU A 93 -41.64 -21.46 10.93
CA GLU A 93 -42.36 -22.73 10.78
C GLU A 93 -43.51 -22.85 11.79
N GLN A 94 -43.26 -22.51 13.06
CA GLN A 94 -44.30 -22.49 14.09
C GLN A 94 -45.43 -21.50 13.76
N SER A 95 -45.09 -20.30 13.31
CA SER A 95 -46.07 -19.30 12.87
C SER A 95 -46.95 -19.83 11.74
N LYS A 96 -46.36 -20.56 10.78
CA LYS A 96 -47.08 -21.16 9.66
C LYS A 96 -48.04 -22.25 10.14
N ILE A 97 -47.59 -23.14 11.04
CA ILE A 97 -48.42 -24.19 11.65
C ILE A 97 -49.64 -23.57 12.36
N LEU A 98 -49.42 -22.50 13.13
CA LEU A 98 -50.51 -21.82 13.84
C LEU A 98 -51.49 -21.13 12.89
N GLN A 99 -51.00 -20.48 11.83
CA GLN A 99 -51.84 -19.90 10.79
C GLN A 99 -52.68 -20.97 10.07
N ASP A 100 -52.08 -22.11 9.74
CA ASP A 100 -52.79 -23.24 9.16
C ASP A 100 -53.87 -23.77 10.12
N ARG A 101 -53.57 -23.88 11.42
CA ARG A 101 -54.53 -24.28 12.45
C ARG A 101 -55.68 -23.28 12.60
N ASP A 102 -55.41 -21.98 12.58
CA ASP A 102 -56.45 -20.92 12.59
C ASP A 102 -57.41 -21.09 11.40
N ILE A 103 -56.87 -21.30 10.20
CA ILE A 103 -57.67 -21.57 8.98
C ILE A 103 -58.52 -22.83 9.14
N GLN A 104 -57.97 -23.90 9.73
CA GLN A 104 -58.74 -25.12 9.97
C GLN A 104 -59.87 -24.92 10.97
N ILE A 105 -59.62 -24.20 12.07
CA ILE A 105 -60.66 -23.87 13.05
C ILE A 105 -61.77 -23.04 12.39
N GLN A 106 -61.42 -22.09 11.52
CA GLN A 106 -62.41 -21.34 10.75
C GLN A 106 -63.29 -22.25 9.90
N LYS A 107 -62.69 -23.18 9.16
CA LYS A 107 -63.46 -24.15 8.36
C LYS A 107 -64.37 -25.03 9.22
N GLN A 108 -63.89 -25.45 10.40
CA GLN A 108 -64.70 -26.24 11.34
C GLN A 108 -65.90 -25.44 11.85
N ILE A 109 -65.70 -24.20 12.29
CA ILE A 109 -66.78 -23.30 12.73
C ILE A 109 -67.80 -23.09 11.60
N THR A 110 -67.35 -22.75 10.38
CA THR A 110 -68.24 -22.57 9.22
C THR A 110 -69.04 -23.84 8.92
N THR A 111 -68.43 -25.01 9.01
CA THR A 111 -69.10 -26.29 8.77
C THR A 111 -70.18 -26.55 9.80
N ILE A 112 -69.87 -26.36 11.09
CA ILE A 112 -70.80 -26.55 12.20
C ILE A 112 -72.01 -25.60 12.06
N ILE A 113 -71.77 -24.31 11.82
CA ILE A 113 -72.84 -23.31 11.62
C ILE A 113 -73.70 -23.67 10.41
N THR A 114 -73.09 -24.10 9.30
CA THR A 114 -73.81 -24.50 8.09
C THR A 114 -74.72 -25.70 8.35
N GLN A 115 -74.21 -26.71 9.08
CA GLN A 115 -74.97 -27.89 9.47
C GLN A 115 -76.12 -27.53 10.42
N GLU A 116 -75.89 -26.67 11.40
CA GLU A 116 -76.92 -26.19 12.33
C GLU A 116 -78.04 -25.44 11.58
N LEU A 117 -77.68 -24.53 10.67
CA LEU A 117 -78.64 -23.79 9.84
C LEU A 117 -79.45 -24.73 8.95
N ALA A 118 -78.81 -25.69 8.29
CA ALA A 118 -79.49 -26.68 7.47
C ALA A 118 -80.49 -27.52 8.30
N PHE A 119 -80.09 -27.96 9.49
CA PHE A 119 -80.96 -28.69 10.41
C PHE A 119 -82.14 -27.84 10.85
N ARG A 120 -81.91 -26.58 11.23
CA ARG A 120 -82.98 -25.63 11.63
C ARG A 120 -84.00 -25.39 10.52
N VAL A 121 -83.54 -25.26 9.27
CA VAL A 121 -84.42 -25.12 8.08
C VAL A 121 -85.28 -26.38 7.88
N ILE A 122 -84.73 -27.57 8.13
CA ILE A 122 -85.48 -28.85 8.03
C ILE A 122 -86.49 -28.97 9.19
N ALA A 123 -86.07 -28.66 10.42
CA ALA A 123 -86.91 -28.74 11.62
C ALA A 123 -88.11 -27.78 11.54
N ASN A 124 -87.91 -26.54 11.07
CA ASN A 124 -88.99 -25.54 10.93
C ASN A 124 -90.03 -25.85 9.83
N ARG A 125 -89.83 -26.87 9.00
CA ARG A 125 -90.79 -27.28 7.94
C ARG A 125 -91.86 -28.25 8.42
N LYS A 126 -91.77 -28.78 9.65
CA LYS A 126 -92.77 -29.69 10.23
C LYS A 126 -93.72 -28.94 11.16
N GLN A 127 -95.02 -29.09 10.96
CA GLN A 127 -96.04 -28.60 11.90
C GLN A 127 -96.15 -29.56 13.08
N LEU A 128 -96.03 -29.02 14.31
CA LEU A 128 -96.07 -29.72 15.60
C LEU A 128 -97.41 -30.44 15.85
N ASN A 129 -97.61 -31.59 15.23
CA ASN A 129 -98.89 -32.29 15.26
C ASN A 129 -98.77 -33.76 15.74
N ASN A 130 -97.56 -34.28 15.98
CA ASN A 130 -97.36 -35.66 16.45
C ASN A 130 -96.25 -35.81 17.53
N PRO A 131 -96.21 -36.95 18.26
CA PRO A 131 -95.17 -37.23 19.25
C PRO A 131 -93.74 -37.27 18.67
N GLU A 132 -93.58 -37.58 17.38
CA GLU A 132 -92.27 -37.53 16.73
C GLU A 132 -91.71 -36.11 16.62
N ASP A 133 -92.56 -35.07 16.54
CA ASP A 133 -92.15 -33.67 16.51
C ASP A 133 -91.60 -33.21 17.87
N LEU A 134 -92.15 -33.69 18.99
CA LEU A 134 -91.63 -33.42 20.34
C LEU A 134 -90.23 -34.05 20.55
N ILE A 135 -90.03 -35.27 20.04
CA ILE A 135 -88.71 -35.94 20.05
C ILE A 135 -87.71 -35.15 19.19
N LEU A 136 -88.15 -34.64 18.04
CA LEU A 136 -87.31 -33.84 17.15
C LEU A 136 -86.90 -32.51 17.81
N GLU A 137 -87.78 -31.90 18.59
CA GLU A 137 -87.49 -30.66 19.33
C GLU A 137 -86.49 -30.87 20.48
N ASP A 138 -86.65 -31.92 21.28
CA ASP A 138 -85.69 -32.25 22.36
C ASP A 138 -84.30 -32.65 21.80
N LEU A 139 -84.30 -33.40 20.69
CA LEU A 139 -83.09 -33.73 19.94
C LEU A 139 -82.42 -32.47 19.35
N PHE A 140 -83.22 -31.54 18.82
CA PHE A 140 -82.72 -30.25 18.35
C PHE A 140 -82.12 -29.40 19.47
N HIS A 141 -82.78 -29.33 20.63
CA HIS A 141 -82.29 -28.57 21.78
C HIS A 141 -80.95 -29.15 22.28
N THR A 142 -80.85 -30.48 22.36
CA THR A 142 -79.61 -31.18 22.75
C THR A 142 -78.49 -30.96 21.73
N LEU A 143 -78.79 -31.07 20.43
CA LEU A 143 -77.84 -30.79 19.36
C LEU A 143 -77.37 -29.34 19.39
N SER A 144 -78.29 -28.39 19.55
CA SER A 144 -77.98 -26.95 19.62
C SER A 144 -77.07 -26.63 20.81
N LYS A 145 -77.31 -27.24 21.97
CA LYS A 145 -76.44 -27.10 23.14
C LYS A 145 -75.03 -27.65 22.88
N ASN A 146 -74.93 -28.80 22.22
CA ASN A 146 -73.64 -29.39 21.85
C ASN A 146 -72.89 -28.53 20.82
N VAL A 147 -73.59 -28.01 19.80
CA VAL A 147 -73.03 -27.08 18.81
C VAL A 147 -72.52 -25.81 19.50
N GLN A 148 -73.28 -25.23 20.41
CA GLN A 148 -72.88 -24.05 21.17
C GLN A 148 -71.59 -24.29 21.96
N ASN A 149 -71.48 -25.45 22.62
CA ASN A 149 -70.27 -25.82 23.36
C ASN A 149 -69.05 -25.99 22.43
N GLN A 150 -69.23 -26.66 21.29
CA GLN A 150 -68.17 -26.84 20.30
C GLN A 150 -67.70 -25.52 19.70
N ILE A 151 -68.63 -24.64 19.30
CA ILE A 151 -68.30 -23.30 18.79
C ILE A 151 -67.56 -22.51 19.86
N THR A 152 -68.03 -22.52 21.12
CA THR A 152 -67.37 -21.81 22.22
C THR A 152 -65.92 -22.29 22.42
N SER A 153 -65.69 -23.60 22.41
CA SER A 153 -64.36 -24.19 22.52
C SER A 153 -63.45 -23.78 21.35
N LEU A 154 -63.94 -23.89 20.12
CA LEU A 154 -63.19 -23.53 18.92
C LEU A 154 -62.89 -22.04 18.85
N THR A 155 -63.81 -21.18 19.26
CA THR A 155 -63.60 -19.72 19.34
C THR A 155 -62.54 -19.38 20.39
N GLN A 156 -62.52 -20.07 21.54
CA GLN A 156 -61.49 -19.87 22.55
C GLN A 156 -60.12 -20.34 22.06
N GLU A 157 -60.03 -21.51 21.41
CA GLU A 157 -58.80 -22.00 20.78
C GLU A 157 -58.30 -21.00 19.73
N LYS A 158 -59.19 -20.49 18.87
CA LYS A 158 -58.87 -19.46 17.88
C LYS A 158 -58.30 -18.19 18.52
N ARG A 159 -58.89 -17.73 19.63
CA ARG A 159 -58.41 -16.54 20.34
C ARG A 159 -56.98 -16.73 20.84
N VAL A 160 -56.70 -17.85 21.48
CA VAL A 160 -55.36 -18.18 22.00
C VAL A 160 -54.34 -18.27 20.85
N ILE A 161 -54.68 -18.97 19.77
CA ILE A 161 -53.82 -19.06 18.58
C ILE A 161 -53.56 -17.67 17.98
N GLY A 162 -54.59 -16.81 17.89
CA GLY A 162 -54.43 -15.44 17.41
C GLY A 162 -53.44 -14.63 18.25
N GLU A 163 -53.52 -14.74 19.58
CA GLU A 163 -52.58 -14.10 20.51
C GLU A 163 -51.14 -14.63 20.33
N GLU A 164 -50.97 -15.93 20.16
CA GLU A 164 -49.67 -16.55 19.89
C GLU A 164 -49.07 -16.13 18.54
N ILE A 165 -49.89 -16.06 17.48
CA ILE A 165 -49.46 -15.59 16.15
C ILE A 165 -48.96 -14.14 16.22
N ILE A 166 -49.68 -13.26 16.93
CA ILE A 166 -49.26 -11.85 17.08
C ILE A 166 -47.92 -11.77 17.80
N LYS A 167 -47.76 -12.53 18.90
CA LYS A 167 -46.51 -12.57 19.65
C LYS A 167 -45.34 -13.07 18.80
N ILE A 168 -45.48 -14.23 18.17
CA ILE A 168 -44.43 -14.82 17.31
C ILE A 168 -44.11 -13.87 16.14
N SER A 169 -45.11 -13.23 15.54
CA SER A 169 -44.89 -12.26 14.47
C SER A 169 -44.05 -11.07 14.93
N SER A 170 -44.29 -10.55 16.13
CA SER A 170 -43.50 -9.46 16.70
C SER A 170 -42.04 -9.87 16.95
N GLU A 171 -41.82 -11.05 17.55
CA GLU A 171 -40.47 -11.58 17.81
C GLU A 171 -39.72 -11.89 16.51
N ILE A 172 -40.41 -12.38 15.47
CA ILE A 172 -39.83 -12.57 14.12
C ILE A 172 -39.34 -11.24 13.55
N LEU A 173 -40.12 -10.16 13.66
CA LEU A 173 -39.73 -8.85 13.13
C LEU A 173 -38.48 -8.29 13.83
N GLU A 174 -38.43 -8.39 15.16
CA GLU A 174 -37.26 -7.98 15.93
C GLU A 174 -36.01 -8.79 15.53
N LEU A 175 -36.14 -10.11 15.42
CA LEU A 175 -35.04 -10.99 15.04
C LEU A 175 -34.56 -10.75 13.62
N GLN A 176 -35.48 -10.49 12.67
CA GLN A 176 -35.14 -10.11 11.30
C GLN A 176 -34.39 -8.78 11.23
N SER A 177 -34.78 -7.79 12.05
CA SER A 177 -34.08 -6.50 12.15
C SER A 177 -32.63 -6.69 12.61
N LEU A 178 -32.43 -7.45 13.68
CA LEU A 178 -31.10 -7.76 14.22
C LEU A 178 -30.21 -8.49 13.19
N LEU A 179 -30.78 -9.49 12.51
CA LEU A 179 -30.06 -10.24 11.47
C LEU A 179 -29.70 -9.35 10.26
N LYS A 180 -30.57 -8.40 9.89
CA LYS A 180 -30.30 -7.44 8.82
C LYS A 180 -29.14 -6.50 9.17
N GLU A 181 -29.10 -6.00 10.40
CA GLU A 181 -27.98 -5.19 10.89
C GLU A 181 -26.66 -5.96 10.80
N GLN A 182 -26.65 -7.21 11.28
CA GLN A 182 -25.46 -8.07 11.24
C GLN A 182 -25.02 -8.40 9.81
N THR A 183 -25.96 -8.66 8.91
CA THR A 183 -25.68 -8.89 7.49
C THR A 183 -25.05 -7.64 6.85
N THR A 184 -25.57 -6.46 7.17
CA THR A 184 -25.05 -5.17 6.69
C THR A 184 -23.60 -4.94 7.16
N LYS A 185 -23.28 -5.25 8.43
CA LYS A 185 -21.90 -5.15 8.95
C LYS A 185 -20.93 -6.09 8.20
N ARG A 186 -21.36 -7.33 7.90
CA ARG A 186 -20.56 -8.29 7.11
C ARG A 186 -20.33 -7.82 5.67
N GLU A 187 -21.32 -7.21 5.04
CA GLU A 187 -21.18 -6.61 3.70
C GLU A 187 -20.19 -5.44 3.71
N GLN A 188 -20.29 -4.55 4.71
CA GLN A 188 -19.36 -3.43 4.89
C GLN A 188 -17.91 -3.91 5.09
N TYR A 189 -17.71 -4.96 5.89
CA TYR A 189 -16.41 -5.61 6.07
C TYR A 189 -15.86 -6.13 4.72
N SER A 190 -16.67 -6.88 3.97
CA SER A 190 -16.29 -7.43 2.66
C SER A 190 -15.93 -6.34 1.64
N LEU A 191 -16.73 -5.28 1.56
CA LEU A 191 -16.46 -4.11 0.72
C LEU A 191 -15.17 -3.39 1.14
N GLY A 192 -14.94 -3.25 2.45
CA GLY A 192 -13.72 -2.68 3.00
C GLY A 192 -12.47 -3.45 2.57
N ILE A 193 -12.49 -4.78 2.67
CA ILE A 193 -11.39 -5.66 2.23
C ILE A 193 -11.13 -5.50 0.73
N LYS A 194 -12.19 -5.52 -0.11
CA LYS A 194 -12.05 -5.32 -1.55
C LYS A 194 -11.41 -3.97 -1.88
N LYS A 195 -11.91 -2.88 -1.28
CA LYS A 195 -11.39 -1.51 -1.48
C LYS A 195 -9.92 -1.39 -1.06
N ARG A 196 -9.54 -2.01 0.07
CA ARG A 196 -8.15 -2.06 0.52
C ARG A 196 -7.24 -2.75 -0.51
N ASN A 197 -7.66 -3.91 -1.01
CA ASN A 197 -6.86 -4.71 -1.93
C ASN A 197 -6.69 -4.01 -3.29
N THR A 198 -7.74 -3.34 -3.81
CA THR A 198 -7.62 -2.58 -5.06
C THR A 198 -6.70 -1.37 -4.93
N MET A 199 -6.73 -0.66 -3.80
CA MET A 199 -5.78 0.42 -3.52
C MET A 199 -4.33 -0.09 -3.52
N ILE A 200 -4.05 -1.18 -2.81
CA ILE A 200 -2.70 -1.78 -2.74
C ILE A 200 -2.21 -2.17 -4.14
N ALA A 201 -3.04 -2.83 -4.95
CA ALA A 201 -2.66 -3.27 -6.29
C ALA A 201 -2.36 -2.09 -7.24
N LYS A 202 -3.17 -1.02 -7.18
CA LYS A 202 -2.92 0.20 -7.96
C LYS A 202 -1.56 0.81 -7.60
N PHE A 203 -1.22 0.88 -6.31
CA PHE A 203 0.03 1.48 -5.85
C PHE A 203 1.26 0.67 -6.27
N GLN A 204 1.18 -0.65 -6.25
CA GLN A 204 2.27 -1.51 -6.72
C GLN A 204 2.58 -1.24 -8.20
N LYS A 205 1.54 -1.09 -9.03
CA LYS A 205 1.68 -0.81 -10.47
C LYS A 205 2.25 0.58 -10.75
N ASP A 206 1.83 1.60 -10.01
CA ASP A 206 2.32 2.96 -10.18
C ASP A 206 3.82 3.01 -9.83
N MET A 207 4.24 2.42 -8.71
CA MET A 207 5.65 2.34 -8.30
C MET A 207 6.54 1.64 -9.33
N GLU A 208 6.08 0.52 -9.90
CA GLU A 208 6.82 -0.21 -10.93
C GLU A 208 7.05 0.64 -12.18
N THR A 209 6.00 1.34 -12.64
CA THR A 209 6.05 2.20 -13.83
C THR A 209 7.06 3.35 -13.66
N TYR A 210 7.11 3.99 -12.48
CA TYR A 210 8.06 5.08 -12.23
C TYR A 210 9.49 4.58 -12.08
N ASN A 211 9.71 3.43 -11.44
CA ASN A 211 11.04 2.82 -11.32
C ASN A 211 11.63 2.45 -12.70
N GLN A 212 10.81 1.92 -13.61
CA GLN A 212 11.22 1.64 -14.98
C GLN A 212 11.65 2.92 -15.72
N LYS A 213 10.88 4.00 -15.61
CA LYS A 213 11.20 5.30 -16.23
C LYS A 213 12.49 5.92 -15.67
N LEU A 214 12.71 5.84 -14.36
CA LEU A 214 13.96 6.29 -13.75
C LEU A 214 15.17 5.52 -14.30
N THR A 215 15.04 4.20 -14.40
CA THR A 215 16.12 3.34 -14.93
C THR A 215 16.45 3.69 -16.37
N GLN A 216 15.43 3.96 -17.20
CA GLN A 216 15.63 4.39 -18.58
C GLN A 216 16.37 5.74 -18.66
N ILE A 217 15.95 6.73 -17.88
CA ILE A 217 16.59 8.06 -17.86
C ILE A 217 18.02 8.00 -17.37
N ALA A 218 18.32 7.14 -16.39
CA ALA A 218 19.68 6.91 -15.91
C ALA A 218 20.58 6.36 -17.03
N ARG A 219 20.10 5.37 -17.80
CA ARG A 219 20.82 4.80 -18.95
C ARG A 219 21.01 5.82 -20.07
N GLU A 220 19.98 6.59 -20.41
CA GLU A 220 20.07 7.63 -21.44
C GLU A 220 21.12 8.68 -21.09
N ARG A 221 21.22 9.04 -19.80
CA ARG A 221 22.25 9.95 -19.31
C ARG A 221 23.65 9.36 -19.43
N GLU A 222 23.84 8.12 -18.98
CA GLU A 222 25.12 7.41 -19.07
C GLU A 222 25.65 7.40 -20.52
N ASN A 223 24.79 7.08 -21.48
CA ASN A 223 25.12 7.10 -22.90
C ASN A 223 25.52 8.51 -23.39
N LEU A 224 24.80 9.56 -22.97
CA LEU A 224 25.11 10.94 -23.35
C LEU A 224 26.44 11.43 -22.74
N ASP A 225 26.72 11.06 -21.50
CA ASP A 225 27.98 11.37 -20.81
C ASP A 225 29.17 10.66 -21.49
N GLU A 226 29.00 9.40 -21.91
CA GLU A 226 30.03 8.65 -22.66
C GLU A 226 30.33 9.32 -24.02
N ILE A 227 29.28 9.75 -24.74
CA ILE A 227 29.43 10.47 -26.01
C ILE A 227 30.20 11.78 -25.80
N LEU A 228 29.90 12.54 -24.75
CA LEU A 228 30.61 13.79 -24.44
C LEU A 228 32.09 13.56 -24.13
N GLN A 229 32.43 12.49 -23.41
CA GLN A 229 33.83 12.15 -23.13
C GLN A 229 34.59 11.84 -24.42
N LYS A 230 33.99 11.02 -25.31
CA LYS A 230 34.57 10.71 -26.62
C LYS A 230 34.77 11.97 -27.47
N LEU A 231 33.80 12.88 -27.48
CA LEU A 231 33.89 14.15 -28.21
C LEU A 231 34.96 15.09 -27.64
N ASN A 232 35.09 15.19 -26.32
CA ASN A 232 36.11 16.01 -25.67
C ASN A 232 37.53 15.50 -25.92
N ILE A 233 37.75 14.18 -25.87
CA ILE A 233 39.04 13.57 -26.23
C ILE A 233 39.37 13.89 -27.69
N LYS A 234 38.41 13.67 -28.59
CA LYS A 234 38.59 13.95 -30.02
C LYS A 234 38.89 15.44 -30.28
N LYS A 235 38.21 16.34 -29.57
CA LYS A 235 38.45 17.78 -29.61
C LYS A 235 39.87 18.12 -29.16
N PHE A 236 40.32 17.58 -28.03
CA PHE A 236 41.68 17.78 -27.51
C PHE A 236 42.73 17.28 -28.51
N ASP A 237 42.56 16.09 -29.09
CA ASP A 237 43.47 15.54 -30.09
C ASP A 237 43.56 16.41 -31.35
N MET A 238 42.44 16.98 -31.80
CA MET A 238 42.42 17.88 -32.96
C MET A 238 43.01 19.25 -32.67
N GLU A 239 42.78 19.80 -31.48
CA GLU A 239 43.41 21.05 -31.05
C GLU A 239 44.93 20.87 -30.90
N GLU A 240 45.38 19.73 -30.37
CA GLU A 240 46.80 19.42 -30.24
C GLU A 240 47.47 19.22 -31.60
N LYS A 241 46.81 18.50 -32.52
CA LYS A 241 47.26 18.38 -33.92
C LYS A 241 47.27 19.72 -34.65
N ALA A 242 46.26 20.56 -34.47
CA ALA A 242 46.19 21.89 -35.05
C ALA A 242 47.30 22.81 -34.50
N LYS A 243 47.58 22.74 -33.19
CA LYS A 243 48.69 23.46 -32.56
C LYS A 243 50.04 22.97 -33.06
N LYS A 244 50.28 21.66 -33.14
CA LYS A 244 51.51 21.08 -33.71
C LYS A 244 51.71 21.50 -35.18
N GLN A 245 50.64 21.54 -35.97
CA GLN A 245 50.68 22.03 -37.35
C GLN A 245 50.87 23.55 -37.46
N ALA A 246 50.36 24.33 -36.51
CA ALA A 246 50.57 25.78 -36.43
C ALA A 246 52.00 26.13 -35.97
N LEU A 247 52.53 25.39 -34.99
CA LEU A 247 53.91 25.50 -34.49
C LEU A 247 54.93 25.08 -35.57
N ALA A 248 54.67 23.99 -36.30
CA ALA A 248 55.49 23.59 -37.45
C ALA A 248 55.45 24.61 -38.61
N LYS A 249 54.43 25.46 -38.69
CA LYS A 249 54.39 26.62 -39.61
C LYS A 249 55.10 27.85 -39.03
N GLN A 250 55.12 28.02 -37.70
CA GLN A 250 55.76 29.14 -37.01
C GLN A 250 57.27 28.97 -36.76
N GLU A 251 57.81 27.76 -36.69
CA GLU A 251 59.27 27.52 -36.58
C GLU A 251 60.08 27.96 -37.82
N SER A 252 59.41 28.47 -38.86
CA SER A 252 60.04 29.17 -39.98
C SER A 252 60.30 30.68 -39.75
N LYS A 253 59.90 31.28 -38.60
CA LYS A 253 60.18 32.70 -38.29
C LYS A 253 60.51 32.96 -36.80
N LYS A 254 61.78 33.30 -36.58
CA LYS A 254 62.53 33.70 -35.36
C LYS A 254 61.81 34.38 -34.18
N SER A 255 62.16 33.89 -32.99
CA SER A 255 62.81 34.53 -31.80
C SER A 255 62.27 35.82 -31.14
N THR A 256 62.23 35.70 -29.79
CA THR A 256 62.55 36.64 -28.69
C THR A 256 61.44 37.37 -27.91
N GLN A 257 61.56 37.22 -26.58
CA GLN A 257 61.10 38.04 -25.43
C GLN A 257 59.93 37.56 -24.55
N LYS A 258 60.05 37.93 -23.27
CA LYS A 258 59.71 37.22 -22.01
C LYS A 258 58.33 37.59 -21.41
N LEU A 259 57.80 36.67 -20.59
CA LEU A 259 57.01 36.77 -19.32
C LEU A 259 56.11 38.01 -19.10
N ASN A 260 54.81 37.94 -18.75
CA ASN A 260 54.17 37.34 -17.57
C ASN A 260 52.63 37.47 -17.68
N ALA A 261 51.86 36.50 -17.15
CA ALA A 261 50.68 36.68 -16.26
C ALA A 261 49.85 35.37 -16.16
N PRO A 262 49.20 35.09 -15.01
CA PRO A 262 48.72 33.76 -14.64
C PRO A 262 47.27 33.51 -15.12
N LEU A 263 47.00 32.32 -15.67
CA LEU A 263 45.62 31.86 -15.87
C LEU A 263 45.09 31.20 -14.61
N GLU A 264 44.34 31.99 -13.86
CA GLU A 264 43.39 31.57 -12.85
C GLU A 264 42.29 30.71 -13.50
N VAL A 265 42.30 29.40 -13.25
CA VAL A 265 41.23 28.49 -13.72
C VAL A 265 40.07 28.56 -12.73
N LYS A 266 39.15 29.46 -13.03
CA LYS A 266 37.83 29.56 -12.41
C LYS A 266 37.07 28.24 -12.63
N GLN A 267 36.92 27.44 -11.58
CA GLN A 267 36.05 26.27 -11.57
C GLN A 267 34.59 26.73 -11.72
N LEU A 268 34.02 26.52 -12.90
CA LEU A 268 32.61 26.76 -13.20
C LEU A 268 31.87 25.42 -13.18
N GLY A 269 30.84 25.31 -12.35
CA GLY A 269 29.88 24.21 -12.45
C GLY A 269 29.15 23.82 -11.17
N SER A 270 28.46 24.77 -10.55
CA SER A 270 27.48 24.52 -9.48
C SER A 270 26.34 23.62 -9.97
N SER A 271 26.33 22.34 -9.62
CA SER A 271 25.17 21.45 -9.85
C SER A 271 25.20 20.21 -8.95
N TYR A 272 25.12 20.39 -7.64
CA TYR A 272 24.84 19.29 -6.71
C TYR A 272 23.87 19.77 -5.62
N ARG A 273 22.80 19.00 -5.34
CA ARG A 273 21.99 19.21 -4.14
C ARG A 273 22.89 18.94 -2.95
N LYS A 274 23.13 19.96 -2.14
CA LYS A 274 23.88 19.84 -0.89
C LYS A 274 23.06 18.98 0.09
N VAL A 275 23.45 17.72 0.30
CA VAL A 275 22.85 16.87 1.33
C VAL A 275 23.18 17.48 2.69
N SER A 276 22.16 17.66 3.54
CA SER A 276 22.33 18.25 4.86
C SER A 276 22.94 17.23 5.81
N THR A 277 24.17 17.49 6.26
CA THR A 277 24.92 16.57 7.13
C THR A 277 25.28 17.23 8.46
N ILE A 278 25.48 16.42 9.48
CA ILE A 278 25.97 16.84 10.80
C ILE A 278 26.96 15.81 11.35
N ALA A 279 28.03 16.30 11.99
CA ALA A 279 28.99 15.45 12.67
C ALA A 279 28.43 14.87 13.98
N TYR A 280 28.68 13.59 14.23
CA TYR A 280 28.32 12.95 15.48
C TYR A 280 29.32 13.29 16.60
N LYS A 281 28.81 13.74 17.75
CA LYS A 281 29.62 14.14 18.92
C LYS A 281 29.48 13.21 20.13
N GLY A 282 28.72 12.12 20.01
CA GLY A 282 28.49 11.18 21.10
C GLY A 282 29.58 10.12 21.24
N LYS A 283 29.45 9.26 22.25
CA LYS A 283 30.34 8.09 22.41
C LYS A 283 30.03 7.06 21.32
N LYS A 284 31.09 6.53 20.69
CA LYS A 284 30.94 5.45 19.69
C LYS A 284 30.31 4.20 20.30
N THR A 285 29.51 3.51 19.49
CA THR A 285 28.79 2.29 19.87
C THR A 285 29.21 1.08 19.02
N ILE A 286 28.58 -0.07 19.22
CA ILE A 286 28.84 -1.29 18.44
C ILE A 286 28.45 -1.12 16.97
N ALA A 287 29.10 -1.87 16.08
CA ALA A 287 28.66 -2.01 14.70
C ALA A 287 27.38 -2.88 14.61
N PRO A 288 26.57 -2.72 13.54
CA PRO A 288 25.36 -3.51 13.36
C PRO A 288 25.63 -4.95 12.91
N LEU A 289 26.86 -5.28 12.52
CA LEU A 289 27.33 -6.61 12.15
C LEU A 289 28.63 -6.92 12.91
N ASP A 290 28.85 -8.18 13.28
CA ASP A 290 30.05 -8.60 14.01
C ASP A 290 31.30 -8.70 13.11
N ASN A 291 31.14 -9.20 11.88
CA ASN A 291 32.23 -9.35 10.93
C ASN A 291 31.75 -9.00 9.50
N TYR A 292 32.34 -7.96 8.92
CA TYR A 292 31.86 -7.35 7.68
C TYR A 292 32.96 -6.66 6.88
N ARG A 293 32.70 -6.42 5.60
CA ARG A 293 33.46 -5.53 4.73
C ARG A 293 32.62 -4.30 4.41
N ILE A 294 33.27 -3.13 4.36
CA ILE A 294 32.61 -1.91 3.90
C ILE A 294 32.67 -1.90 2.37
N GLU A 295 31.52 -2.04 1.72
CA GLU A 295 31.40 -1.96 0.25
C GLU A 295 31.33 -0.51 -0.22
N GLN A 296 30.58 0.31 0.51
CA GLN A 296 30.37 1.71 0.16
C GLN A 296 30.32 2.58 1.40
N ARG A 297 31.08 3.68 1.38
CA ARG A 297 31.15 4.65 2.48
C ARG A 297 30.10 5.73 2.33
N PHE A 298 29.69 6.30 3.45
CA PHE A 298 28.95 7.55 3.50
C PHE A 298 29.78 8.70 2.93
N GLY A 299 29.12 9.63 2.24
CA GLY A 299 29.74 10.84 1.68
C GLY A 299 29.82 10.84 0.16
N GLU A 300 30.58 11.80 -0.38
CA GLU A 300 30.80 11.89 -1.82
C GLU A 300 31.64 10.70 -2.31
N TYR A 301 31.10 9.94 -3.26
CA TYR A 301 31.82 8.92 -3.99
C TYR A 301 31.76 9.21 -5.49
N PHE A 302 32.79 8.79 -6.20
CA PHE A 302 32.83 8.84 -7.65
C PHE A 302 32.25 7.54 -8.18
N ASP A 303 31.10 7.61 -8.83
CA ASP A 303 30.50 6.44 -9.45
C ASP A 303 31.29 6.08 -10.71
N PRO A 304 31.95 4.90 -10.79
CA PRO A 304 32.77 4.54 -11.93
C PRO A 304 31.95 4.22 -13.19
N VAL A 305 30.67 3.89 -13.01
CA VAL A 305 29.70 3.64 -14.09
C VAL A 305 29.25 4.98 -14.67
N TYR A 306 28.85 5.93 -13.81
CA TYR A 306 28.32 7.22 -14.23
C TYR A 306 29.35 8.38 -14.29
N LYS A 307 30.61 8.10 -13.93
CA LYS A 307 31.77 9.03 -13.92
C LYS A 307 31.47 10.40 -13.31
N LEU A 308 30.68 10.41 -12.24
CA LEU A 308 30.19 11.61 -11.57
C LEU A 308 30.31 11.45 -10.05
N LYS A 309 30.38 12.57 -9.34
CA LYS A 309 30.36 12.58 -7.87
C LYS A 309 28.91 12.51 -7.38
N VAL A 310 28.60 11.53 -6.56
CA VAL A 310 27.30 11.29 -5.92
C VAL A 310 27.48 11.23 -4.43
N PHE A 311 26.48 11.69 -3.68
CA PHE A 311 26.50 11.62 -2.23
C PHE A 311 25.78 10.35 -1.77
N ASN A 312 26.50 9.46 -1.08
CA ASN A 312 25.91 8.29 -0.45
C ASN A 312 25.49 8.64 0.98
N GLU A 313 24.18 8.58 1.25
CA GLU A 313 23.56 8.88 2.55
C GLU A 313 23.69 7.71 3.55
N SER A 314 24.14 6.54 3.10
CA SER A 314 24.23 5.32 3.90
C SER A 314 25.65 4.74 3.94
N LEU A 315 25.89 3.83 4.88
CA LEU A 315 27.06 2.96 4.92
C LEU A 315 26.61 1.55 4.50
N VAL A 316 27.18 1.01 3.42
CA VAL A 316 26.85 -0.32 2.91
C VAL A 316 27.86 -1.33 3.45
N LEU A 317 27.35 -2.30 4.22
CA LEU A 317 28.13 -3.33 4.89
C LEU A 317 27.77 -4.70 4.31
N SER A 318 28.77 -5.45 3.85
CA SER A 318 28.59 -6.85 3.45
C SER A 318 29.08 -7.78 4.54
N PRO A 319 28.26 -8.73 5.02
CA PRO A 319 28.71 -9.70 6.00
C PRO A 319 29.71 -10.67 5.37
N GLN A 320 30.64 -11.20 6.17
CA GLN A 320 31.58 -12.24 5.69
C GLN A 320 30.96 -13.65 5.66
N THR A 321 29.81 -13.83 6.31
CA THR A 321 29.07 -15.09 6.36
C THR A 321 27.62 -14.84 6.00
N PRO A 322 26.96 -15.75 5.26
CA PRO A 322 25.53 -15.61 4.97
C PRO A 322 24.70 -15.66 6.26
N ASN A 323 23.48 -15.14 6.18
CA ASN A 323 22.48 -15.15 7.26
C ASN A 323 23.01 -14.51 8.56
N ALA A 324 23.83 -13.47 8.43
CA ALA A 324 24.46 -12.78 9.54
C ALA A 324 23.43 -12.03 10.39
N ASN A 325 23.63 -12.04 11.70
CA ASN A 325 22.76 -11.33 12.65
C ASN A 325 23.00 -9.82 12.56
N VAL A 326 21.93 -9.06 12.33
CA VAL A 326 21.95 -7.60 12.38
C VAL A 326 21.55 -7.14 13.77
N LYS A 327 22.40 -6.37 14.43
CA LYS A 327 22.22 -5.90 15.80
C LYS A 327 21.88 -4.41 15.82
N ASN A 328 21.01 -4.04 16.76
CA ASN A 328 20.72 -2.66 17.07
C ASN A 328 21.93 -1.98 17.73
N VAL A 329 22.32 -0.81 17.22
CA VAL A 329 23.55 -0.13 17.65
C VAL A 329 23.39 0.70 18.92
N LEU A 330 22.18 1.07 19.33
CA LEU A 330 21.93 1.91 20.51
C LEU A 330 20.60 1.56 21.16
N ASP A 331 20.45 1.79 22.47
CA ASP A 331 19.15 1.63 23.12
C ASP A 331 18.09 2.51 22.45
N GLY A 332 16.92 1.94 22.18
CA GLY A 332 15.90 2.65 21.42
C GLY A 332 14.55 1.95 21.35
N LYS A 333 13.66 2.54 20.56
CA LYS A 333 12.32 2.04 20.29
C LYS A 333 12.16 1.83 18.80
N VAL A 334 11.71 0.65 18.41
CA VAL A 334 11.37 0.35 17.01
C VAL A 334 10.17 1.20 16.62
N VAL A 335 10.35 2.06 15.62
CA VAL A 335 9.27 2.91 15.07
C VAL A 335 8.77 2.38 13.72
N PHE A 336 9.59 1.58 13.03
CA PHE A 336 9.22 0.94 11.78
C PHE A 336 9.88 -0.44 11.67
N ALA A 337 9.13 -1.44 11.19
CA ALA A 337 9.65 -2.78 10.90
C ALA A 337 8.74 -3.46 9.88
N LYS A 338 9.00 -3.28 8.58
CA LYS A 338 8.15 -3.82 7.50
C LYS A 338 8.96 -4.17 6.26
N ASN A 339 8.38 -5.02 5.41
CA ASN A 339 8.88 -5.25 4.06
C ASN A 339 8.52 -4.05 3.16
N THR A 340 9.48 -3.60 2.36
CA THR A 340 9.37 -2.50 1.41
C THR A 340 9.77 -2.98 0.02
N PRO A 341 9.14 -2.49 -1.06
CA PRO A 341 9.44 -2.95 -2.42
C PRO A 341 10.87 -2.66 -2.92
N MET A 342 11.55 -1.62 -2.41
CA MET A 342 12.90 -1.23 -2.87
C MET A 342 14.00 -1.58 -1.88
N LEU A 343 13.77 -1.36 -0.59
CA LEU A 343 14.79 -1.55 0.44
C LEU A 343 14.69 -2.93 1.12
N LYS A 344 13.98 -3.89 0.50
CA LYS A 344 13.54 -5.16 1.12
C LYS A 344 12.95 -4.90 2.51
N LYS A 345 13.30 -5.70 3.52
CA LYS A 345 12.83 -5.50 4.88
C LYS A 345 13.66 -4.41 5.56
N VAL A 346 12.97 -3.46 6.18
CA VAL A 346 13.57 -2.30 6.83
C VAL A 346 13.14 -2.24 8.28
N VAL A 347 14.08 -1.95 9.16
CA VAL A 347 13.83 -1.62 10.57
C VAL A 347 14.35 -0.20 10.82
N ILE A 348 13.53 0.64 11.46
CA ILE A 348 13.92 1.98 11.91
C ILE A 348 13.75 2.03 13.42
N ILE A 349 14.79 2.50 14.10
CA ILE A 349 14.83 2.60 15.56
C ILE A 349 15.09 4.06 15.92
N GLU A 350 14.20 4.60 16.74
CA GLU A 350 14.35 5.91 17.37
C GLU A 350 15.15 5.76 18.67
N HIS A 351 16.11 6.65 18.86
CA HIS A 351 16.98 6.72 20.02
C HIS A 351 16.82 8.06 20.75
N ALA A 352 17.54 8.23 21.85
CA ALA A 352 17.62 9.51 22.53
C ALA A 352 18.06 10.64 21.58
N ASN A 353 17.60 11.87 21.89
CA ASN A 353 17.91 13.09 21.13
C ASN A 353 17.40 13.11 19.68
N SER A 354 16.31 12.40 19.38
CA SER A 354 15.68 12.36 18.04
C SER A 354 16.61 11.81 16.95
N MET A 355 17.55 10.95 17.33
CA MET A 355 18.39 10.23 16.41
C MET A 355 17.69 8.97 15.95
N HIS A 356 17.77 8.66 14.66
CA HIS A 356 17.24 7.43 14.10
C HIS A 356 18.36 6.62 13.47
N THR A 357 18.23 5.31 13.60
CA THR A 357 19.04 4.37 12.82
C THR A 357 18.13 3.57 11.90
N ILE A 358 18.55 3.44 10.64
CA ILE A 358 17.81 2.75 9.59
C ILE A 358 18.64 1.56 9.14
N TYR A 359 18.03 0.38 9.18
CA TYR A 359 18.61 -0.89 8.77
C TYR A 359 17.79 -1.41 7.59
N ALA A 360 18.34 -1.30 6.39
CA ALA A 360 17.68 -1.65 5.15
C ALA A 360 18.36 -2.85 4.46
N HIS A 361 17.66 -3.44 3.49
CA HIS A 361 18.05 -4.64 2.77
C HIS A 361 18.13 -5.90 3.64
N LEU A 362 17.40 -5.94 4.76
CA LEU A 362 17.33 -7.15 5.58
C LEU A 362 16.60 -8.27 4.81
N ASP A 363 17.13 -9.48 4.93
CA ASP A 363 16.50 -10.69 4.37
C ASP A 363 15.46 -11.24 5.33
N LYS A 364 15.63 -11.04 6.65
CA LYS A 364 14.64 -11.37 7.68
C LYS A 364 14.60 -10.31 8.78
N ILE A 365 13.40 -10.00 9.28
CA ILE A 365 13.22 -9.26 10.54
C ILE A 365 13.02 -10.29 11.64
N ALA A 366 13.63 -10.08 12.81
CA ALA A 366 13.44 -10.98 13.94
C ALA A 366 11.94 -10.99 14.36
N PRO A 367 11.31 -12.15 14.64
CA PRO A 367 9.85 -12.25 14.85
C PRO A 367 9.30 -11.35 15.97
N THR A 368 10.13 -11.04 16.96
CA THR A 368 9.78 -10.16 18.08
C THR A 368 9.74 -8.69 17.68
N VAL A 369 10.44 -8.28 16.62
CA VAL A 369 10.66 -6.88 16.23
C VAL A 369 9.44 -6.34 15.52
N ARG A 370 8.72 -5.47 16.22
CA ARG A 370 7.52 -4.78 15.74
C ARG A 370 7.52 -3.32 16.23
N PRO A 371 6.85 -2.40 15.52
CA PRO A 371 6.72 -1.02 15.99
C PRO A 371 6.20 -0.97 17.43
N GLY A 372 6.82 -0.13 18.26
CA GLY A 372 6.51 -0.02 19.69
C GLY A 372 7.49 -0.77 20.61
N LEU A 373 8.19 -1.80 20.10
CA LEU A 373 9.15 -2.58 20.91
C LEU A 373 10.35 -1.72 21.33
N ARG A 374 10.68 -1.74 22.62
CA ARG A 374 11.97 -1.22 23.11
C ARG A 374 13.04 -2.29 22.96
N VAL A 375 14.16 -1.92 22.35
CA VAL A 375 15.28 -2.81 22.06
C VAL A 375 16.56 -2.22 22.65
N PRO A 376 17.31 -2.99 23.46
CA PRO A 376 18.60 -2.54 23.94
C PRO A 376 19.66 -2.59 22.81
N LYS A 377 20.77 -1.90 23.04
CA LYS A 377 21.99 -2.05 22.25
C LYS A 377 22.40 -3.53 22.21
N GLY A 378 22.74 -4.03 21.03
CA GLY A 378 23.16 -5.41 20.79
C GLY A 378 22.00 -6.36 20.49
N TYR A 379 20.74 -5.92 20.62
CA TYR A 379 19.58 -6.75 20.31
C TYR A 379 19.56 -7.13 18.83
N VAL A 380 19.33 -8.41 18.52
CA VAL A 380 19.26 -8.90 17.14
C VAL A 380 17.92 -8.50 16.53
N ILE A 381 17.96 -7.62 15.54
CA ILE A 381 16.77 -7.05 14.92
C ILE A 381 16.38 -7.74 13.60
N GLY A 382 17.31 -8.49 13.01
CA GLY A 382 17.10 -9.16 11.75
C GLY A 382 18.31 -9.94 11.29
N LYS A 383 18.25 -10.41 10.05
CA LYS A 383 19.34 -11.10 9.37
C LYS A 383 19.53 -10.56 7.96
N VAL A 384 20.77 -10.65 7.48
CA VAL A 384 21.18 -10.21 6.14
C VAL A 384 22.15 -11.22 5.52
N ASP A 385 21.99 -11.47 4.23
CA ASP A 385 22.81 -12.39 3.45
C ASP A 385 23.88 -11.67 2.63
N ASP A 386 23.54 -10.54 1.99
CA ASP A 386 24.40 -9.87 1.00
C ASP A 386 24.89 -8.48 1.44
N LYS A 387 23.96 -7.53 1.63
CA LYS A 387 24.29 -6.13 1.91
C LYS A 387 23.32 -5.55 2.90
N LEU A 388 23.85 -4.95 3.96
CA LEU A 388 23.13 -4.13 4.91
C LEU A 388 23.37 -2.65 4.57
N ASN A 389 22.30 -1.93 4.26
CA ASN A 389 22.36 -0.48 4.19
C ASN A 389 22.08 0.06 5.59
N PHE A 390 23.08 0.71 6.17
CA PHE A 390 23.02 1.30 7.50
C PHE A 390 23.10 2.81 7.42
N GLU A 391 22.06 3.49 7.88
CA GLU A 391 21.96 4.94 7.86
C GLU A 391 21.66 5.48 9.27
N VAL A 392 22.19 6.68 9.54
CA VAL A 392 22.01 7.39 10.80
C VAL A 392 21.55 8.80 10.50
N THR A 393 20.45 9.21 11.12
CA THR A 393 19.93 10.57 10.99
C THR A 393 19.73 11.21 12.34
N LEU A 394 19.90 12.52 12.41
CA LEU A 394 19.56 13.35 13.56
C LEU A 394 18.63 14.45 13.08
N LYS A 395 17.35 14.32 13.43
CA LYS A 395 16.26 15.13 12.85
C LYS A 395 16.24 14.98 11.32
N ASP A 396 16.48 16.07 10.61
CA ASP A 396 16.47 16.21 9.15
C ASP A 396 17.86 16.11 8.51
N ARG A 397 18.90 15.75 9.27
CA ARG A 397 20.30 15.70 8.81
C ARG A 397 20.91 14.32 8.93
N HIS A 398 21.74 13.95 7.96
CA HIS A 398 22.45 12.68 7.98
C HIS A 398 23.75 12.77 8.77
N ILE A 399 24.07 11.68 9.46
CA ILE A 399 25.32 11.48 10.18
C ILE A 399 26.12 10.42 9.45
N ASN A 400 27.43 10.61 9.32
CA ASN A 400 28.31 9.56 8.84
C ASN A 400 28.28 8.37 9.82
N PRO A 401 27.79 7.18 9.43
CA PRO A 401 27.64 6.08 10.37
C PRO A 401 28.96 5.60 10.98
N LEU A 402 30.11 5.84 10.31
CA LEU A 402 31.45 5.52 10.83
C LEU A 402 31.91 6.42 11.99
N GLU A 403 31.27 7.58 12.16
CA GLU A 403 31.45 8.41 13.35
C GLU A 403 30.70 7.84 14.55
N LEU A 404 29.59 7.13 14.31
CA LEU A 404 28.76 6.50 15.34
C LEU A 404 29.31 5.15 15.80
N ILE A 405 29.76 4.29 14.89
CA ILE A 405 30.14 2.89 15.22
C ILE A 405 31.65 2.72 15.45
N LYS A 406 32.00 1.80 16.34
CA LYS A 406 33.36 1.27 16.52
C LYS A 406 33.66 0.29 15.39
N ARG A 407 34.92 0.30 14.94
CA ARG A 407 35.41 -0.60 13.90
C ARG A 407 35.85 -1.92 14.48
#